data_AF-A0A3D2J4I7-F1
#
_entry.id   AF-A0A3D2J4I7-F1
#
_cell.length_a   1.000
_cell.length_b   1.000
_cell.length_c   1.000
_cell.angle_alpha   90.00
_cell.angle_beta   90.00
_cell.angle_gamma   90.00
#
_symmetry.space_group_name_H-M   'P 1'
#
loop_
_entity.id
_entity.type
_entity.pdbx_description
1 polymer ?
#
loop_
_entity_poly.entity_id
_entity_poly.type
_entity_poly.pdbx_seq_one_letter_code
_entity_poly.pdbx_strand_id
1 'polypeptide(L)'
;WHDAMEGLRAPIRKVLQTQRERCLRKAEMLSQELATSEEATRYRLYGDLLIANQFDIVQGQSSVELHNLFEDVNNDGGPLVTIPLDPRFDAIGNANRLFNKYHKLRRALELVPGQ
;
A
#
# COMPACT_ATOMS: atom_id res chain seq x y z
N TRP A 1 -17.10 38.15 36.50
CA TRP A 1 -16.02 37.15 36.52
C TRP A 1 -16.42 35.85 35.81
N HIS A 2 -17.57 35.25 36.13
CA HIS A 2 -18.06 34.03 35.43
C HIS A 2 -18.31 34.25 33.92
N ASP A 3 -19.07 35.27 33.52
CA ASP A 3 -19.33 35.55 32.09
C ASP A 3 -18.06 35.85 31.28
N ALA A 4 -17.09 36.55 31.87
CA ALA A 4 -15.81 36.82 31.22
C ALA A 4 -14.97 35.54 31.03
N MET A 5 -15.02 34.63 32.01
CA MET A 5 -14.40 33.30 31.93
C MET A 5 -15.08 32.42 30.88
N GLU A 6 -16.42 32.41 30.83
CA GLU A 6 -17.19 31.64 29.85
C GLU A 6 -16.91 32.15 28.42
N GLY A 7 -16.82 33.47 28.24
CA GLY A 7 -16.49 34.13 26.97
C GLY A 7 -15.09 33.82 26.43
N LEU A 8 -14.11 33.55 27.30
CA LEU A 8 -12.76 33.12 26.91
C LEU A 8 -12.67 31.60 26.69
N ARG A 9 -13.46 30.81 27.42
CA ARG A 9 -13.42 29.35 27.40
C ARG A 9 -14.03 28.77 26.11
N ALA A 10 -15.11 29.35 25.60
CA ALA A 10 -15.75 28.94 24.36
C ALA A 10 -14.83 29.03 23.11
N PRO A 11 -14.13 30.16 22.84
CA PRO A 11 -13.24 30.26 21.69
C PRO A 11 -12.03 29.33 21.81
N ILE A 12 -11.44 29.18 23.00
CA ILE A 12 -10.34 28.23 23.22
C ILE A 12 -10.79 26.80 22.93
N ARG A 13 -11.97 26.40 23.42
CA ARG A 13 -12.54 25.08 23.13
C ARG A 13 -12.74 24.87 21.63
N LYS A 14 -13.27 25.87 20.93
CA LYS A 14 -13.48 25.81 19.47
C LYS A 14 -12.16 25.63 18.73
N VAL A 15 -11.11 26.39 19.09
CA VAL A 15 -9.78 26.25 18.50
C VAL A 15 -9.22 24.85 18.74
N LEU A 16 -9.29 24.34 19.97
CA LEU A 16 -8.82 22.99 20.29
C LEU A 16 -9.56 21.91 19.51
N GLN A 17 -10.89 22.01 19.37
CA GLN A 17 -11.69 21.09 18.58
C GLN A 17 -11.27 21.13 17.10
N THR A 18 -11.13 22.32 16.51
CA THR A 18 -10.68 22.47 15.12
C THR A 18 -9.29 21.86 14.89
N GLN A 19 -8.34 22.11 15.80
CA GLN A 19 -6.99 21.54 15.68
C GLN A 19 -7.02 20.02 15.82
N ARG A 20 -7.79 19.50 16.79
CA ARG A 20 -7.96 18.05 16.96
C ARG A 20 -8.54 17.39 15.71
N GLU A 21 -9.59 17.95 15.13
CA GLU A 21 -10.18 17.45 13.89
C GLU A 21 -9.18 17.49 12.73
N ARG A 22 -8.36 18.55 12.63
CA ARG A 22 -7.31 18.63 11.62
C ARG A 22 -6.27 17.53 11.79
N CYS A 23 -5.82 17.27 13.02
CA CYS A 23 -4.89 16.19 13.32
C CYS A 23 -5.47 14.81 12.99
N LEU A 24 -6.74 14.56 13.33
CA LEU A 24 -7.42 13.31 13.02
C LEU A 24 -7.51 13.07 11.50
N ARG A 25 -7.93 14.09 10.74
CA ARG A 25 -7.96 14.01 9.27
C ARG A 25 -6.56 13.76 8.69
N LYS A 26 -5.52 14.41 9.23
CA LYS A 26 -4.14 14.18 8.80
C LYS A 26 -3.70 12.74 9.06
N ALA A 27 -4.00 12.20 10.24
CA ALA A 27 -3.68 10.82 10.59
C ALA A 27 -4.39 9.80 9.68
N GLU A 28 -5.66 10.02 9.38
CA GLU A 28 -6.43 9.17 8.46
C GLU A 28 -5.81 9.16 7.06
N MET A 29 -5.49 10.35 6.50
CA MET A 29 -4.82 10.44 5.19
C MET A 29 -3.47 9.72 5.17
N LEU A 30 -2.63 9.92 6.20
CA LEU A 30 -1.34 9.24 6.31
C LEU A 30 -1.50 7.71 6.41
N SER A 31 -2.52 7.23 7.12
CA SER A 31 -2.80 5.79 7.21
C SER A 31 -3.18 5.20 5.84
N GLN A 32 -3.95 5.95 5.05
CA GLN A 32 -4.34 5.54 3.70
C GLN A 32 -3.15 5.56 2.73
N GLU A 33 -2.28 6.56 2.84
CA GLU A 33 -1.03 6.64 2.08
C GLU A 33 -0.11 5.45 2.41
N LEU A 34 0.03 5.12 3.69
CA LEU A 34 0.82 3.97 4.14
C LEU A 34 0.30 2.67 3.54
N ALA A 35 -1.02 2.41 3.66
CA ALA A 35 -1.64 1.22 3.09
C ALA A 35 -1.44 1.13 1.56
N THR A 36 -1.52 2.27 0.86
CA THR A 36 -1.31 2.34 -0.59
C THR A 36 0.16 2.06 -0.95
N SER A 37 1.11 2.52 -0.13
CA SER A 37 2.54 2.27 -0.29
C SER A 37 2.90 0.80 -0.08
N GLU A 38 2.31 0.17 0.94
CA GLU A 38 2.44 -1.27 1.19
C GLU A 38 1.88 -2.08 0.02
N GLU A 39 0.70 -1.72 -0.50
CA GLU A 39 0.12 -2.38 -1.66
C GLU A 39 0.99 -2.24 -2.91
N ALA A 40 1.55 -1.05 -3.16
CA ALA A 40 2.47 -0.82 -4.27
C ALA A 40 3.71 -1.73 -4.15
N THR A 41 4.29 -1.80 -2.96
CA THR A 41 5.46 -2.64 -2.69
C THR A 41 5.14 -4.12 -2.93
N ARG A 42 3.94 -4.58 -2.55
CA ARG A 42 3.47 -5.93 -2.81
C ARG A 42 3.34 -6.25 -4.30
N TYR A 43 2.79 -5.33 -5.10
CA TYR A 43 2.73 -5.54 -6.56
C TYR A 43 4.10 -5.62 -7.22
N ARG A 44 5.06 -4.82 -6.74
CA ARG A 44 6.45 -4.90 -7.21
C ARG A 44 7.05 -6.26 -6.87
N LEU A 45 6.93 -6.70 -5.62
CA LEU A 45 7.38 -8.02 -5.18
C LEU A 45 6.80 -9.14 -6.05
N TYR A 46 5.49 -9.09 -6.33
CA TYR A 46 4.86 -10.10 -7.19
C TYR A 46 5.43 -10.09 -8.60
N GLY A 47 5.65 -8.91 -9.20
CA GLY A 47 6.29 -8.80 -10.51
C GLY A 47 7.69 -9.40 -10.52
N ASP A 48 8.50 -9.11 -9.49
CA ASP A 48 9.85 -9.64 -9.35
C ASP A 48 9.85 -11.17 -9.20
N LEU A 49 8.96 -11.73 -8.38
CA LEU A 49 8.81 -13.18 -8.19
C LEU A 49 8.37 -13.91 -9.47
N LEU A 50 7.46 -13.32 -10.25
CA LEU A 50 7.03 -13.91 -11.52
C LEU A 50 8.14 -13.93 -12.57
N ILE A 51 8.98 -12.90 -12.61
CA ILE A 51 10.14 -12.87 -13.52
C ILE A 51 11.17 -13.92 -13.08
N ALA A 52 11.44 -14.01 -11.78
CA ALA A 52 12.40 -14.97 -11.24
C ALA A 52 12.01 -16.44 -11.56
N ASN A 53 10.71 -16.75 -11.53
CA ASN A 53 10.17 -18.09 -11.79
C ASN A 53 9.51 -18.21 -13.18
N GLN A 54 9.88 -17.34 -14.13
CA GLN A 54 9.20 -17.24 -15.43
C GLN A 54 9.19 -18.54 -16.24
N PHE A 55 10.17 -19.42 -16.02
CA PHE A 55 10.30 -20.69 -16.73
C PHE A 55 9.36 -21.78 -16.20
N ASP A 56 8.93 -21.66 -14.94
CA ASP A 56 8.05 -22.63 -14.28
C ASP A 56 6.56 -22.27 -14.44
N ILE A 57 6.26 -21.03 -14.85
CA ILE A 57 4.91 -20.49 -14.96
C ILE A 57 4.41 -20.61 -16.40
N VAL A 58 3.31 -21.35 -16.57
CA VAL A 58 2.69 -21.57 -17.88
C VAL A 58 1.43 -20.71 -18.04
N GLN A 59 1.21 -20.21 -19.26
CA GLN A 59 0.00 -19.48 -19.61
C GLN A 59 -1.25 -20.33 -19.38
N GLY A 60 -2.33 -19.71 -18.90
CA GLY A 60 -3.61 -20.38 -18.62
C GLY A 60 -3.90 -20.59 -17.13
N GLN A 61 -2.93 -20.34 -16.24
CA GLN A 61 -3.12 -20.42 -14.80
C GLN A 61 -3.84 -19.17 -14.25
N SER A 62 -4.73 -19.35 -13.26
CA SER A 62 -5.40 -18.25 -12.56
C SER A 62 -4.63 -17.74 -11.34
N SER A 63 -3.68 -18.54 -10.84
CA SER A 63 -2.86 -18.23 -9.68
C SER A 63 -1.63 -19.12 -9.65
N VAL A 64 -0.56 -18.66 -9.02
CA VAL A 64 0.63 -19.45 -8.73
C VAL A 64 1.08 -19.22 -7.29
N GLU A 65 1.60 -20.26 -6.64
CA GLU A 65 2.23 -20.15 -5.32
C GLU A 65 3.74 -20.14 -5.51
N LEU A 66 4.40 -19.08 -5.05
CA LEU A 66 5.84 -18.90 -5.15
C LEU A 66 6.44 -18.63 -3.77
N HIS A 67 7.66 -19.09 -3.54
CA HIS A 67 8.39 -18.77 -2.32
C HIS A 67 8.83 -17.31 -2.34
N ASN A 68 8.51 -16.57 -1.29
CA ASN A 68 8.99 -15.21 -1.12
C ASN A 68 10.47 -15.21 -0.72
N LEU A 69 11.34 -15.03 -1.72
CA LEU A 69 12.80 -14.98 -1.54
C LEU A 69 13.30 -13.71 -0.84
N PHE A 70 12.43 -12.73 -0.59
CA PHE A 70 12.79 -11.43 -0.01
C PHE A 70 12.39 -11.28 1.46
N GLU A 71 11.52 -12.17 1.98
CA GLU A 71 11.27 -12.29 3.43
C GLU A 71 12.19 -13.36 4.00
N ASP A 72 13.40 -12.93 4.34
CA ASP A 72 14.41 -13.78 4.94
C ASP A 72 14.10 -13.95 6.44
N VAL A 73 13.28 -14.95 6.76
CA VAL A 73 13.00 -15.35 8.16
C VAL A 73 13.33 -16.83 8.31
N ASN A 74 14.62 -17.13 8.44
CA ASN A 74 15.15 -18.24 9.24
C ASN A 74 14.40 -19.60 9.08
N ASN A 75 14.29 -20.17 7.88
CA ASN A 75 14.11 -21.63 7.66
C ASN A 75 13.93 -21.93 6.16
N ASP A 76 14.65 -22.93 5.67
CA ASP A 76 14.39 -23.82 4.51
C ASP A 76 13.23 -23.48 3.53
N GLY A 77 13.24 -22.29 2.95
CA GLY A 77 12.24 -21.80 2.00
C GLY A 77 11.32 -20.75 2.62
N GLY A 78 11.49 -19.49 2.20
CA GLY A 78 10.67 -18.36 2.66
C GLY A 78 9.16 -18.58 2.45
N PRO A 79 8.29 -17.76 3.08
CA PRO A 79 6.86 -17.99 3.08
C PRO A 79 6.29 -18.09 1.66
N LEU A 80 5.39 -19.05 1.45
CA LEU A 80 4.67 -19.21 0.20
C LEU A 80 3.68 -18.06 0.02
N VAL A 81 3.70 -17.45 -1.16
CA VAL A 81 2.84 -16.34 -1.54
C VAL A 81 2.03 -16.73 -2.76
N THR A 82 0.71 -16.66 -2.62
CA THR A 82 -0.22 -16.88 -3.72
C THR A 82 -0.37 -15.59 -4.54
N ILE A 83 0.08 -15.63 -5.80
CA ILE A 83 -0.01 -14.51 -6.74
C ILE A 83 -1.15 -14.78 -7.73
N PRO A 84 -2.18 -13.91 -7.81
CA PRO A 84 -3.23 -14.05 -8.80
C PRO A 84 -2.71 -13.69 -10.19
N LEU A 85 -2.95 -14.57 -11.16
CA LEU A 85 -2.57 -14.42 -12.56
C LEU A 85 -3.81 -14.24 -13.42
N ASP A 86 -3.62 -13.62 -14.58
CA ASP A 86 -4.61 -13.68 -15.66
C ASP A 86 -4.21 -14.79 -16.64
N PRO A 87 -5.10 -15.78 -16.84
CA PRO A 87 -4.88 -16.90 -17.74
C PRO A 87 -4.52 -16.50 -19.18
N ARG A 88 -4.90 -15.28 -19.60
CA ARG A 88 -4.64 -14.77 -20.96
C ARG A 88 -3.17 -14.43 -21.18
N PHE A 89 -2.39 -14.23 -20.14
CA PHE A 89 -1.00 -13.79 -20.23
C PHE A 89 -0.05 -14.86 -19.69
N ASP A 90 1.17 -14.85 -20.20
CA ASP A 90 2.31 -15.60 -19.68
C ASP A 90 2.88 -14.94 -18.41
N ALA A 91 3.98 -15.49 -17.88
CA ALA A 91 4.64 -14.97 -16.69
C ALA A 91 5.05 -13.49 -16.85
N ILE A 92 5.66 -13.16 -17.99
CA ILE A 92 6.15 -11.82 -18.30
C ILE A 92 4.99 -10.83 -18.48
N GLY A 93 3.93 -11.22 -19.20
CA GLY A 93 2.74 -10.39 -19.37
C GLY A 93 2.03 -10.09 -18.05
N ASN A 94 1.92 -11.09 -17.16
CA ASN A 94 1.39 -10.89 -15.82
C ASN A 94 2.30 -10.00 -14.95
N ALA A 95 3.62 -10.20 -15.00
CA ALA A 95 4.59 -9.36 -14.29
C ALA A 95 4.50 -7.89 -14.72
N ASN A 96 4.50 -7.63 -16.03
CA ASN A 96 4.33 -6.28 -16.60
C ASN A 96 3.04 -5.61 -16.11
N ARG A 97 1.95 -6.37 -16.01
CA ARG A 97 0.67 -5.85 -15.51
C ARG A 97 0.74 -5.47 -14.03
N LEU A 98 1.46 -6.24 -13.22
CA LEU A 98 1.69 -5.92 -11.81
C LEU A 98 2.60 -4.70 -11.66
N PHE A 99 3.65 -4.58 -12.47
CA PHE A 99 4.48 -3.37 -12.51
C PHE A 99 3.68 -2.13 -12.94
N ASN A 100 2.76 -2.26 -13.89
CA ASN A 100 1.86 -1.17 -14.27
C ASN A 100 0.96 -0.72 -13.11
N LYS A 101 0.45 -1.66 -12.31
CA LYS A 101 -0.30 -1.34 -11.07
C LYS A 101 0.60 -0.62 -10.06
N TYR A 102 1.81 -1.14 -9.83
CA TYR A 102 2.81 -0.51 -8.97
C TYR A 102 3.11 0.94 -9.40
N HIS A 103 3.42 1.18 -10.68
CA HIS A 103 3.70 2.52 -11.19
C HIS A 103 2.49 3.45 -11.10
N LYS A 104 1.27 2.94 -11.23
CA LYS A 104 0.05 3.72 -11.02
C LYS A 104 -0.08 4.16 -9.56
N LEU A 105 0.10 3.24 -8.61
CA LEU A 105 0.02 3.56 -7.18
C LEU A 105 1.16 4.49 -6.74
N ARG A 106 2.38 4.27 -7.23
CA ARG A 106 3.51 5.17 -6.96
C ARG A 106 3.29 6.59 -7.44
N ARG A 107 2.79 6.76 -8.66
CA ARG A 107 2.42 8.10 -9.16
C ARG A 107 1.33 8.73 -8.30
N ALA A 108 0.35 7.94 -7.86
CA ALA A 108 -0.68 8.46 -6.96
C ALA A 108 -0.09 8.94 -5.62
N LEU A 109 0.87 8.22 -5.05
CA LEU A 109 1.60 8.62 -3.84
C LEU A 109 2.47 9.87 -4.04
N GLU A 110 3.16 9.98 -5.17
CA GLU A 110 3.99 11.14 -5.51
C GLU A 110 3.18 12.42 -5.75
N LEU A 111 1.93 12.27 -6.21
CA LEU A 111 0.99 13.38 -6.39
C LEU A 111 0.38 13.88 -5.09
N VAL A 112 0.51 13.13 -3.99
CA VAL A 112 0.06 13.61 -2.69
C VAL A 112 1.01 14.73 -2.23
N PRO A 113 0.54 15.97 -2.06
CA PRO A 113 1.40 17.06 -1.62
C PRO A 113 2.00 16.73 -0.26
N GLY A 114 3.30 17.00 -0.10
CA GLY A 114 3.99 16.86 1.19
C GLY A 114 3.25 17.62 2.28
N GLN A 115 2.83 16.91 3.33
CA GLN A 115 1.92 17.40 4.38
C GLN A 115 2.58 18.21 5.49
#